data_AF-A0A970RF36-F1
#
_entry.id   AF-A0A970RF36-F1
#
_cell.length_a   1.000
_cell.length_b   1.000
_cell.length_c   1.000
_cell.angle_alpha   90.00
_cell.angle_beta   90.00
_cell.angle_gamma   90.00
#
_symmetry.space_group_name_H-M   'P 1'
#
loop_
_entity.id
_entity.type
_entity.pdbx_description
1 polymer ?
#
loop_
_entity_poly.entity_id
_entity_poly.type
_entity_poly.pdbx_seq_one_letter_code
_entity_poly.pdbx_strand_id
1 'polypeptide(L)'
;MKRKSLVGLFIVIGLAGLVLIGASVDFAGDLVVREADKAVKELMGADLNVAGISGNPIKGFTTGKITLSEEGRQIFSAGFLEVKINLMSLFSKSPKVSVLSVGGVDMDADALAEQVAQMKFEGGGGGEIPIETFKIVDSVVRSRWGRADISDIALSFAGKEIQADMDMAVNGIPVNGKTTAVVDGKNVDISSLSVNVGKGSISASGRVAPSLAVSGNIRELDLKELIAFWPVVPADGFDGKVSAGFKGEGEWNTPVLAGDIDYSGKSILGYPVESVKAKWTLSADKLAVTDIDARILAMPLEGGLSVAFAKDKAPAIDLALSGTGIKMAELKKLYPAMGEVSGEIEKFTINASGTADALQGAVHFSAPSLGAFGFTVADSAAQVKVAPKTATINAKTVFEGAPAFVQGTVSDYMSAPKLDLTANIRSFNLARAASLAPAVKEFALSGAVDADFALKGAATAPNVSGKIWSKKVSAMKETIESPSVSFGLKGSAVSIS
;
A
#
# COMPACT_ATOMS: atom_id res chain seq x y z
N MET A 1 35.68 0.15 -33.27
CA MET A 1 35.93 1.55 -32.87
C MET A 1 35.39 2.47 -33.95
N LYS A 2 34.28 3.18 -33.70
CA LYS A 2 33.60 4.06 -34.67
C LYS A 2 33.66 5.51 -34.14
N ARG A 3 33.81 6.47 -35.05
CA ARG A 3 33.96 7.95 -34.95
C ARG A 3 33.42 8.75 -33.74
N LYS A 4 32.62 8.17 -32.82
CA LYS A 4 31.99 8.86 -31.69
C LYS A 4 32.92 9.11 -30.48
N SER A 5 33.94 8.28 -30.26
CA SER A 5 34.98 8.57 -29.24
C SER A 5 35.98 9.65 -29.69
N LEU A 6 35.99 10.00 -30.98
CA LEU A 6 36.82 11.07 -31.53
C LEU A 6 36.26 12.47 -31.20
N VAL A 7 34.92 12.65 -31.17
CA VAL A 7 34.28 13.97 -30.98
C VAL A 7 34.44 14.50 -29.55
N GLY A 8 34.31 13.64 -28.53
CA GLY A 8 34.60 14.01 -27.13
C GLY A 8 36.09 14.30 -26.87
N LEU A 9 36.99 13.79 -27.73
CA LEU A 9 38.42 14.08 -27.71
C LEU A 9 38.75 15.41 -28.42
N PHE A 10 37.97 15.81 -29.43
CA PHE A 10 38.19 17.06 -30.18
C PHE A 10 37.83 18.33 -29.39
N ILE A 11 36.82 18.28 -28.52
CA ILE A 11 36.52 19.38 -27.58
C ILE A 11 37.68 19.60 -26.60
N VAL A 12 38.35 18.51 -26.21
CA VAL A 12 39.51 18.55 -25.32
C VAL A 12 40.80 18.98 -26.04
N ILE A 13 41.03 18.55 -27.28
CA ILE A 13 42.22 18.92 -28.08
C ILE A 13 42.16 20.39 -28.53
N GLY A 14 40.96 20.93 -28.81
CA GLY A 14 40.78 22.36 -29.13
C GLY A 14 41.15 23.30 -27.97
N LEU A 15 40.99 22.82 -26.73
CA LEU A 15 41.35 23.54 -25.50
C LEU A 15 42.84 23.44 -25.13
N ALA A 16 43.56 22.42 -25.64
CA ALA A 16 44.97 22.19 -25.32
C ALA A 16 45.95 23.16 -26.03
N GLY A 17 45.52 23.84 -27.11
CA GLY A 17 46.37 24.75 -27.89
C GLY A 17 46.57 26.16 -27.31
N LEU A 18 45.96 26.47 -26.17
CA LEU A 18 45.80 27.83 -25.67
C LEU A 18 46.30 28.06 -24.23
N VAL A 19 47.11 27.12 -23.71
CA VAL A 19 47.56 27.06 -22.31
C VAL A 19 48.72 28.01 -21.96
N LEU A 20 49.12 28.92 -22.85
CA LEU A 20 50.14 29.93 -22.50
C LEU A 20 49.53 31.34 -22.56
N ILE A 21 49.40 31.91 -21.35
CA ILE A 21 49.10 33.31 -20.99
C ILE A 21 47.64 33.53 -20.52
N GLY A 22 47.44 33.65 -19.19
CA GLY A 22 46.26 34.31 -18.61
C GLY A 22 45.57 33.57 -17.46
N ALA A 23 46.21 33.42 -16.30
CA ALA A 23 45.57 32.88 -15.08
C ALA A 23 44.49 33.82 -14.46
N SER A 24 44.22 34.98 -15.08
CA SER A 24 43.36 36.04 -14.53
C SER A 24 42.35 36.63 -15.52
N VAL A 25 42.22 36.11 -16.75
CA VAL A 25 41.34 36.66 -17.79
C VAL A 25 40.36 35.57 -18.26
N ASP A 26 39.09 35.95 -18.47
CA ASP A 26 38.11 35.10 -19.16
C ASP A 26 38.59 34.90 -20.60
N PHE A 27 38.90 33.67 -20.99
CA PHE A 27 39.59 33.38 -22.24
C PHE A 27 38.97 32.17 -22.95
N ALA A 28 38.80 32.29 -24.26
CA ALA A 28 38.28 31.26 -25.17
C ALA A 28 36.80 30.83 -25.00
N GLY A 29 35.99 31.52 -24.20
CA GLY A 29 34.57 31.19 -23.99
C GLY A 29 33.73 31.13 -25.26
N ASP A 30 33.83 32.14 -26.14
CA ASP A 30 33.05 32.18 -27.40
C ASP A 30 33.41 31.05 -28.39
N LEU A 31 34.65 30.55 -28.32
CA LEU A 31 35.09 29.41 -29.13
C LEU A 31 34.47 28.11 -28.60
N VAL A 32 34.41 27.94 -27.28
CA VAL A 32 33.78 26.78 -26.62
C VAL A 32 32.30 26.70 -26.97
N VAL A 33 31.56 27.83 -26.88
CA VAL A 33 30.13 27.86 -27.22
C VAL A 33 29.88 27.51 -28.68
N ARG A 34 30.72 28.02 -29.60
CA ARG A 34 30.57 27.77 -31.03
C ARG A 34 30.80 26.30 -31.41
N GLU A 35 31.84 25.68 -30.86
CA GLU A 35 32.11 24.27 -31.13
C GLU A 35 31.09 23.36 -30.43
N ALA A 36 30.58 23.75 -29.26
CA ALA A 36 29.46 23.07 -28.61
C ALA A 36 28.18 23.15 -29.46
N ASP A 37 27.83 24.32 -29.99
CA ASP A 37 26.65 24.49 -30.86
C ASP A 37 26.75 23.65 -32.14
N LYS A 38 27.91 23.65 -32.82
CA LYS A 38 28.15 22.74 -33.95
C LYS A 38 27.96 21.27 -33.57
N ALA A 39 28.52 20.85 -32.43
CA ALA A 39 28.41 19.47 -31.98
C ALA A 39 26.97 19.08 -31.65
N VAL A 40 26.22 19.94 -30.96
CA VAL A 40 24.80 19.73 -30.67
C VAL A 40 24.00 19.63 -31.97
N LYS A 41 24.26 20.52 -32.93
CA LYS A 41 23.58 20.52 -34.23
C LYS A 41 23.88 19.26 -35.04
N GLU A 42 25.13 18.81 -35.05
CA GLU A 42 25.55 17.59 -35.76
C GLU A 42 25.07 16.30 -35.09
N LEU A 43 25.02 16.26 -33.75
CA LEU A 43 24.72 15.04 -32.99
C LEU A 43 23.25 14.87 -32.64
N MET A 44 22.56 15.99 -32.37
CA MET A 44 21.20 16.01 -31.85
C MET A 44 20.20 16.71 -32.79
N GLY A 45 20.67 17.36 -33.86
CA GLY A 45 19.78 18.13 -34.74
C GLY A 45 19.15 19.36 -34.09
N ALA A 46 19.64 19.75 -32.91
CA ALA A 46 19.11 20.86 -32.11
C ALA A 46 20.02 22.09 -32.20
N ASP A 47 19.45 23.27 -31.96
CA ASP A 47 20.18 24.53 -31.82
C ASP A 47 20.47 24.79 -30.33
N LEU A 48 21.71 25.22 -30.03
CA LEU A 48 22.16 25.55 -28.68
C LEU A 48 22.24 27.08 -28.51
N ASN A 49 21.53 27.61 -27.51
CA ASN A 49 21.67 29.00 -27.11
C ASN A 49 22.24 29.08 -25.68
N VAL A 50 23.25 29.93 -25.49
CA VAL A 50 23.98 30.09 -24.24
C VAL A 50 24.04 31.58 -23.88
N ALA A 51 23.45 31.96 -22.74
CA ALA A 51 23.43 33.33 -22.24
C ALA A 51 24.76 33.70 -21.57
N GLY A 52 25.83 33.78 -22.35
CA GLY A 52 27.16 34.14 -21.90
C GLY A 52 27.95 32.99 -21.25
N ILE A 53 29.26 33.17 -21.19
CA ILE A 53 30.22 32.21 -20.63
C ILE A 53 31.37 32.98 -19.97
N SER A 54 31.85 32.48 -18.83
CA SER A 54 32.97 33.04 -18.08
C SER A 54 33.90 31.91 -17.60
N GLY A 55 35.13 32.26 -17.24
CA GLY A 55 36.13 31.32 -16.74
C GLY A 55 37.26 31.02 -17.72
N ASN A 56 38.07 30.02 -17.35
CA ASN A 56 39.25 29.61 -18.11
C ASN A 56 39.61 28.14 -17.83
N PRO A 57 40.50 27.50 -18.62
CA PRO A 57 40.83 26.08 -18.46
C PRO A 57 41.38 25.67 -17.08
N ILE A 58 41.92 26.62 -16.30
CA ILE A 58 42.48 26.36 -14.97
C ILE A 58 41.39 26.42 -13.88
N LYS A 59 40.51 27.43 -13.93
CA LYS A 59 39.43 27.64 -12.95
C LYS A 59 38.17 26.83 -13.27
N GLY A 60 37.99 26.43 -14.53
CA GLY A 60 36.75 25.92 -15.08
C GLY A 60 35.98 27.00 -15.85
N PHE A 61 34.99 26.55 -16.62
CA PHE A 61 34.06 27.39 -17.36
C PHE A 61 32.67 27.33 -16.72
N THR A 62 31.99 28.48 -16.67
CA THR A 62 30.59 28.58 -16.21
C THR A 62 29.79 29.38 -17.24
N THR A 63 28.65 28.83 -17.66
CA THR A 63 27.72 29.49 -18.57
C THR A 63 26.58 30.17 -17.81
N GLY A 64 25.94 31.16 -18.43
CA GLY A 64 24.58 31.54 -18.05
C GLY A 64 23.55 30.52 -18.55
N LYS A 65 22.29 30.95 -18.67
CA LYS A 65 21.16 30.11 -19.09
C LYS A 65 21.46 29.41 -20.42
N ILE A 66 21.25 28.10 -20.46
CA ILE A 66 21.35 27.28 -21.67
C ILE A 66 19.95 26.86 -22.08
N THR A 67 19.65 26.94 -23.38
CA THR A 67 18.44 26.37 -23.97
C THR A 67 18.81 25.57 -25.21
N LEU A 68 18.29 24.35 -25.30
CA LEU A 68 18.34 23.52 -26.49
C LEU A 68 16.95 23.55 -27.16
N SER A 69 16.92 23.78 -28.46
CA SER A 69 15.68 23.81 -29.25
C SER A 69 15.80 22.96 -30.50
N GLU A 70 14.76 22.20 -30.81
CA GLU A 70 14.64 21.42 -32.05
C GLU A 70 13.42 21.93 -32.81
N GLU A 71 13.58 22.29 -34.09
CA GLU A 71 12.52 22.88 -34.93
C GLU A 71 11.78 24.07 -34.29
N GLY A 72 12.49 24.88 -33.51
CA GLY A 72 11.93 26.04 -32.80
C GLY A 72 11.14 25.71 -31.52
N ARG A 73 11.03 24.42 -31.14
CA ARG A 73 10.49 23.99 -29.85
C ARG A 73 11.64 23.77 -28.87
N GLN A 74 11.58 24.44 -27.72
CA GLN A 74 12.55 24.22 -26.65
C GLN A 74 12.38 22.79 -26.10
N ILE A 75 13.45 22.00 -26.14
CA ILE A 75 13.49 20.62 -25.65
C ILE A 75 14.18 20.52 -24.27
N PHE A 76 15.05 21.46 -23.93
CA PHE A 76 15.74 21.49 -22.65
C PHE A 76 16.16 22.91 -22.28
N SER A 77 16.16 23.22 -20.98
CA SER A 77 16.71 24.46 -20.44
C SER A 77 17.37 24.21 -19.09
N ALA A 78 18.50 24.86 -18.88
CA ALA A 78 19.21 24.92 -17.60
C ALA A 78 19.59 26.37 -17.28
N GLY A 79 19.60 26.74 -16.01
CA GLY A 79 20.04 28.05 -15.54
C GLY A 79 21.54 28.27 -15.74
N PHE A 80 22.35 27.22 -15.60
CA PHE A 80 23.79 27.26 -15.87
C PHE A 80 24.38 25.87 -16.14
N LEU A 81 25.59 25.87 -16.70
CA LEU A 81 26.47 24.71 -16.81
C LEU A 81 27.86 25.10 -16.30
N GLU A 82 28.45 24.27 -15.45
CA GLU A 82 29.82 24.43 -14.98
C GLU A 82 30.65 23.21 -15.42
N VAL A 83 31.83 23.47 -15.99
CA VAL A 83 32.76 22.43 -16.45
C VAL A 83 34.15 22.73 -15.88
N LYS A 84 34.70 21.79 -15.12
CA LYS A 84 36.09 21.81 -14.63
C LYS A 84 36.88 20.68 -15.26
N ILE A 85 38.08 20.99 -15.73
CA ILE A 85 38.96 20.03 -16.39
C ILE A 85 39.92 19.44 -15.36
N ASN A 86 40.18 18.13 -15.40
CA ASN A 86 41.28 17.56 -14.65
C ASN A 86 42.59 17.86 -15.39
N LEU A 87 43.32 18.88 -14.93
CA LEU A 87 44.60 19.30 -15.54
C LEU A 87 45.65 18.18 -15.55
N MET A 88 45.66 17.31 -14.53
CA MET A 88 46.60 16.20 -14.45
C MET A 88 46.29 15.13 -15.50
N SER A 89 45.01 14.93 -15.83
CA SER A 89 44.58 13.98 -16.86
C SER A 89 45.01 14.40 -18.29
N LEU A 90 45.28 15.69 -18.52
CA LEU A 90 45.74 16.20 -19.82
C LEU A 90 47.14 15.68 -20.20
N PHE A 91 47.95 15.31 -19.20
CA PHE A 91 49.26 14.67 -19.43
C PHE A 91 49.14 13.17 -19.73
N SER A 92 47.95 12.59 -19.57
CA SER A 92 47.65 11.20 -19.91
C SER A 92 47.03 11.11 -21.32
N LYS A 93 47.02 9.90 -21.90
CA LYS A 93 46.33 9.65 -23.18
C LYS A 93 44.79 9.67 -23.09
N SER A 94 44.25 9.87 -21.89
CA SER A 94 42.81 9.85 -21.58
C SER A 94 42.42 11.08 -20.75
N PRO A 95 42.24 12.24 -21.40
CA PRO A 95 41.77 13.43 -20.71
C PRO A 95 40.41 13.23 -20.03
N LYS A 96 40.22 13.87 -18.88
CA LYS A 96 39.03 13.76 -18.04
C LYS A 96 38.49 15.14 -17.63
N VAL A 97 37.18 15.24 -17.55
CA VAL A 97 36.46 16.33 -16.91
C VAL A 97 36.39 16.01 -15.41
N SER A 98 36.89 16.90 -14.55
CA SER A 98 36.83 16.69 -13.10
C SER A 98 35.41 16.91 -12.56
N VAL A 99 34.74 17.98 -12.98
CA VAL A 99 33.37 18.29 -12.57
C VAL A 99 32.55 18.76 -13.76
N LEU A 100 31.36 18.18 -13.93
CA LEU A 100 30.31 18.67 -14.81
C LEU A 100 29.06 18.95 -13.96
N SER A 101 28.72 20.20 -13.73
CA SER A 101 27.53 20.59 -12.96
C SER A 101 26.50 21.26 -13.86
N VAL A 102 25.25 20.84 -13.76
CA VAL A 102 24.10 21.46 -14.43
C VAL A 102 23.17 22.00 -13.37
N GLY A 103 22.79 23.27 -13.43
CA GLY A 103 21.92 23.86 -12.43
C GLY A 103 20.73 24.62 -13.00
N GLY A 104 19.66 24.76 -12.21
CA GLY A 104 18.45 25.45 -12.66
C GLY A 104 17.71 24.72 -13.77
N VAL A 105 17.78 23.38 -13.79
CA VAL A 105 17.03 22.58 -14.76
C VAL A 105 15.55 22.65 -14.40
N ASP A 106 14.72 22.93 -15.40
CA ASP A 106 13.26 22.84 -15.28
C ASP A 106 12.78 21.84 -16.33
N MET A 107 12.35 20.66 -15.87
CA MET A 107 12.08 19.52 -16.74
C MET A 107 10.72 18.90 -16.48
N ASP A 108 10.06 18.47 -17.55
CA ASP A 108 8.92 17.58 -17.53
C ASP A 108 9.41 16.13 -17.77
N ALA A 109 9.30 15.29 -16.74
CA ALA A 109 9.75 13.91 -16.78
C ALA A 109 8.89 13.03 -17.68
N ASP A 110 7.60 13.33 -17.85
CA ASP A 110 6.72 12.58 -18.74
C ASP A 110 7.13 12.82 -20.20
N ALA A 111 7.36 14.08 -20.56
CA ALA A 111 7.85 14.44 -21.88
C ALA A 111 9.23 13.81 -22.17
N LEU A 112 10.13 13.80 -21.19
CA LEU A 112 11.43 13.14 -21.34
C LEU A 112 11.28 11.62 -21.51
N ALA A 113 10.42 10.96 -20.72
CA ALA A 113 10.21 9.52 -20.81
C ALA A 113 9.68 9.11 -22.21
N GLU A 114 8.77 9.90 -22.79
CA GLU A 114 8.27 9.68 -24.16
C GLU A 114 9.39 9.77 -25.20
N GLN A 115 10.32 10.72 -25.05
CA GLN A 115 11.47 10.85 -25.94
C GLN A 115 12.47 9.70 -25.76
N VAL A 116 12.80 9.35 -24.52
CA VAL A 116 13.73 8.25 -24.20
C VAL A 116 13.19 6.91 -24.71
N ALA A 117 11.88 6.66 -24.63
CA ALA A 117 11.27 5.44 -25.16
C ALA A 117 11.42 5.28 -26.70
N GLN A 118 11.58 6.40 -27.41
CA GLN A 118 11.81 6.40 -28.86
C GLN A 118 13.29 6.22 -29.23
N MET A 119 14.20 6.38 -28.27
CA MET A 119 15.64 6.25 -28.49
C MET A 119 16.05 4.77 -28.51
N LYS A 120 16.73 4.36 -29.58
CA LYS A 120 17.41 3.06 -29.65
C LYS A 120 18.77 3.17 -28.97
N PHE A 121 18.85 2.70 -27.72
CA PHE A 121 20.10 2.60 -26.99
C PHE A 121 20.94 1.42 -27.52
N GLU A 122 21.85 1.69 -28.46
CA GLU A 122 22.95 0.77 -28.76
C GLU A 122 24.04 0.91 -27.67
N GLY A 123 23.83 0.26 -26.52
CA GLY A 123 24.76 0.27 -25.39
C GLY A 123 25.81 -0.84 -25.46
N GLY A 124 27.09 -0.49 -25.40
CA GLY A 124 28.19 -1.46 -25.31
C GLY A 124 29.60 -0.91 -25.51
N GLY A 125 29.85 0.36 -25.20
CA GLY A 125 31.20 0.92 -25.21
C GLY A 125 31.88 0.69 -23.87
N GLY A 126 32.71 -0.35 -23.74
CA GLY A 126 33.51 -0.64 -22.54
C GLY A 126 34.65 0.34 -22.28
N GLY A 127 34.43 1.63 -22.51
CA GLY A 127 35.38 2.71 -22.23
C GLY A 127 35.13 3.31 -20.84
N GLU A 128 36.19 3.82 -20.21
CA GLU A 128 36.11 4.57 -18.96
C GLU A 128 35.28 5.85 -19.16
N ILE A 129 34.41 6.18 -18.19
CA ILE A 129 33.59 7.40 -18.25
C ILE A 129 34.53 8.61 -18.16
N PRO A 130 34.53 9.53 -19.13
CA PRO A 130 35.51 10.63 -19.19
C PRO A 130 35.20 11.78 -18.23
N ILE A 131 34.41 11.53 -17.19
CA ILE A 131 33.93 12.51 -16.20
C ILE A 131 34.13 11.89 -14.81
N GLU A 132 34.78 12.62 -13.90
CA GLU A 132 35.01 12.18 -12.51
C GLU A 132 33.81 12.48 -11.61
N THR A 133 33.20 13.65 -11.77
CA THR A 133 31.99 14.03 -11.03
C THR A 133 30.97 14.69 -11.92
N PHE A 134 29.73 14.23 -11.86
CA PHE A 134 28.56 14.87 -12.48
C PHE A 134 27.63 15.38 -11.38
N LYS A 135 27.06 16.58 -11.55
CA LYS A 135 26.14 17.19 -10.60
C LYS A 135 24.90 17.78 -11.26
N ILE A 136 23.78 17.66 -10.59
CA ILE A 136 22.54 18.40 -10.86
C ILE A 136 22.19 19.18 -9.59
N VAL A 137 22.03 20.50 -9.70
CA VAL A 137 21.79 21.38 -8.55
C VAL A 137 20.62 22.33 -8.80
N ASP A 138 19.95 22.78 -7.75
CA ASP A 138 18.88 23.79 -7.81
C ASP A 138 17.88 23.57 -8.96
N SER A 139 17.39 22.34 -9.11
CA SER A 139 16.65 21.90 -10.28
C SER A 139 15.25 21.41 -9.89
N VAL A 140 14.33 21.43 -10.84
CA VAL A 140 12.93 21.04 -10.65
C VAL A 140 12.52 20.06 -11.73
N VAL A 141 12.03 18.90 -11.31
CA VAL A 141 11.47 17.88 -12.19
C VAL A 141 9.98 17.74 -11.89
N ARG A 142 9.14 17.91 -12.91
CA ARG A 142 7.68 17.78 -12.81
C ARG A 142 7.23 16.53 -13.56
N SER A 143 6.20 15.89 -13.04
CA SER A 143 5.50 14.77 -13.70
C SER A 143 4.03 14.82 -13.32
N ARG A 144 3.22 14.00 -13.99
CA ARG A 144 1.82 13.74 -13.64
C ARG A 144 1.67 13.18 -12.22
N TRP A 145 2.73 12.59 -11.66
CA TRP A 145 2.74 11.96 -10.33
C TRP A 145 3.27 12.89 -9.23
N GLY A 146 3.84 14.04 -9.59
CA GLY A 146 4.34 14.98 -8.59
C GLY A 146 5.47 15.88 -9.07
N ARG A 147 6.01 16.64 -8.12
CA ARG A 147 7.13 17.56 -8.28
C ARG A 147 8.30 17.11 -7.41
N ALA A 148 9.47 17.06 -8.00
CA ALA A 148 10.74 16.86 -7.31
C ALA A 148 11.58 18.13 -7.39
N ASP A 149 11.89 18.69 -6.23
CA ASP A 149 12.80 19.81 -6.05
C ASP A 149 14.19 19.25 -5.67
N ILE A 150 15.15 19.37 -6.57
CA ILE A 150 16.51 18.84 -6.43
C ILE A 150 17.41 19.94 -5.89
N SER A 151 17.97 19.74 -4.70
CA SER A 151 18.99 20.62 -4.14
C SER A 151 20.37 20.26 -4.70
N ASP A 152 20.77 19.00 -4.59
CA ASP A 152 22.02 18.45 -5.13
C ASP A 152 21.85 16.95 -5.42
N ILE A 153 22.20 16.54 -6.62
CA ILE A 153 22.46 15.14 -6.96
C ILE A 153 23.86 15.09 -7.54
N ALA A 154 24.75 14.33 -6.92
CA ALA A 154 26.13 14.16 -7.36
C ALA A 154 26.41 12.70 -7.69
N LEU A 155 27.04 12.44 -8.84
CA LEU A 155 27.58 11.13 -9.21
C LEU A 155 29.09 11.25 -9.30
N SER A 156 29.83 10.42 -8.57
CA SER A 156 31.29 10.35 -8.62
C SER A 156 31.73 9.01 -9.20
N PHE A 157 32.65 9.04 -10.16
CA PHE A 157 33.13 7.87 -10.90
C PHE A 157 34.60 7.61 -10.58
N ALA A 158 34.89 6.46 -9.97
CA ALA A 158 36.24 6.06 -9.59
C ALA A 158 36.52 4.63 -10.08
N GLY A 159 37.04 4.51 -11.30
CA GLY A 159 37.29 3.21 -11.93
C GLY A 159 35.99 2.46 -12.19
N LYS A 160 35.76 1.36 -11.45
CA LYS A 160 34.54 0.55 -11.52
C LYS A 160 33.47 1.01 -10.50
N GLU A 161 33.84 1.87 -9.56
CA GLU A 161 32.94 2.34 -8.52
C GLU A 161 32.22 3.62 -8.97
N ILE A 162 30.92 3.66 -8.69
CA ILE A 162 30.05 4.81 -8.89
C ILE A 162 29.43 5.13 -7.53
N GLN A 163 29.71 6.32 -7.01
CA GLN A 163 29.05 6.85 -5.83
C GLN A 163 27.98 7.84 -6.26
N ALA A 164 26.82 7.80 -5.62
CA ALA A 164 25.80 8.82 -5.79
C ALA A 164 25.42 9.41 -4.44
N ASP A 165 25.34 10.72 -4.37
CA ASP A 165 24.75 11.48 -3.28
C ASP A 165 23.50 12.18 -3.80
N MET A 166 22.43 12.17 -3.02
CA MET A 166 21.16 12.80 -3.39
C MET A 166 20.61 13.61 -2.22
N ASP A 167 20.15 14.81 -2.51
CA ASP A 167 19.41 15.69 -1.63
C ASP A 167 18.31 16.40 -2.44
N MET A 168 17.06 16.03 -2.16
CA MET A 168 15.90 16.51 -2.88
C MET A 168 14.65 16.49 -2.00
N ALA A 169 13.58 17.11 -2.44
CA ALA A 169 12.24 16.97 -1.87
C ALA A 169 11.27 16.53 -2.95
N VAL A 170 10.44 15.51 -2.68
CA VAL A 170 9.41 15.03 -3.59
C VAL A 170 8.05 15.30 -2.97
N ASN A 171 7.23 16.10 -3.66
CA ASN A 171 5.95 16.59 -3.14
C ASN A 171 6.09 17.22 -1.73
N GLY A 172 7.22 17.87 -1.47
CA GLY A 172 7.55 18.48 -0.18
C GLY A 172 8.12 17.51 0.88
N ILE A 173 8.19 16.21 0.60
CA ILE A 173 8.81 15.23 1.50
C ILE A 173 10.32 15.17 1.23
N PRO A 174 11.18 15.44 2.23
CA PRO A 174 12.62 15.41 2.04
C PRO A 174 13.10 13.98 1.78
N VAL A 175 13.97 13.83 0.79
CA VAL A 175 14.61 12.58 0.39
C VAL A 175 16.11 12.85 0.24
N ASN A 176 16.90 12.30 1.15
CA ASN A 176 18.35 12.42 1.10
C ASN A 176 19.01 11.05 1.23
N GLY A 177 20.12 10.83 0.55
CA GLY A 177 20.71 9.51 0.54
C GLY A 177 22.03 9.41 -0.16
N LYS A 178 22.63 8.23 -0.02
CA LYS A 178 23.89 7.86 -0.65
C LYS A 178 23.79 6.45 -1.19
N THR A 179 24.46 6.18 -2.30
CA THR A 179 24.67 4.82 -2.79
C THR A 179 26.07 4.65 -3.35
N THR A 180 26.59 3.44 -3.22
CA THR A 180 27.82 3.00 -3.86
C THR A 180 27.51 1.76 -4.69
N ALA A 181 27.77 1.86 -5.99
CA ALA A 181 27.62 0.78 -6.95
C ALA A 181 28.98 0.40 -7.54
N VAL A 182 29.17 -0.88 -7.84
CA VAL A 182 30.34 -1.39 -8.56
C VAL A 182 29.86 -1.98 -9.87
N VAL A 183 30.39 -1.45 -10.97
CA VAL A 183 30.06 -1.86 -12.33
C VAL A 183 31.29 -2.53 -12.96
N ASP A 184 31.20 -3.84 -13.19
CA ASP A 184 32.26 -4.63 -13.82
C ASP A 184 31.74 -5.38 -15.04
N GLY A 185 31.88 -4.77 -16.21
CA GLY A 185 31.36 -5.30 -17.46
C GLY A 185 29.83 -5.37 -17.44
N LYS A 186 29.27 -6.58 -17.31
CA LYS A 186 27.82 -6.81 -17.19
C LYS A 186 27.34 -6.96 -15.74
N ASN A 187 28.27 -7.05 -14.79
CA ASN A 187 27.93 -7.22 -13.38
C ASN A 187 27.70 -5.84 -12.77
N VAL A 188 26.62 -5.72 -12.01
CA VAL A 188 26.28 -4.51 -11.27
C VAL A 188 25.92 -4.94 -9.86
N ASP A 189 26.71 -4.49 -8.90
CA ASP A 189 26.50 -4.72 -7.47
C ASP A 189 26.27 -3.39 -6.76
N ILE A 190 25.27 -3.33 -5.90
CA ILE A 190 25.07 -2.21 -4.96
C ILE A 190 25.78 -2.60 -3.67
N SER A 191 26.94 -2.00 -3.43
CA SER A 191 27.70 -2.17 -2.19
C SER A 191 26.93 -1.61 -1.00
N SER A 192 26.28 -0.46 -1.19
CA SER A 192 25.42 0.17 -0.19
C SER A 192 24.40 1.11 -0.83
N LEU A 193 23.23 1.16 -0.23
CA LEU A 193 22.20 2.17 -0.43
C LEU A 193 21.73 2.57 0.97
N SER A 194 21.67 3.87 1.23
CA SER A 194 21.10 4.45 2.44
C SER A 194 20.36 5.72 2.09
N VAL A 195 19.04 5.71 2.23
CA VAL A 195 18.17 6.84 1.86
C VAL A 195 17.24 7.13 3.03
N ASN A 196 17.21 8.37 3.51
CA ASN A 196 16.18 8.86 4.40
C ASN A 196 15.03 9.43 3.56
N VAL A 197 13.81 9.08 3.93
CA VAL A 197 12.57 9.57 3.29
C VAL A 197 11.68 10.10 4.39
N GLY A 198 11.52 11.42 4.44
CA GLY A 198 10.81 12.10 5.50
C GLY A 198 11.40 11.73 6.87
N LYS A 199 10.59 11.10 7.72
CA LYS A 199 11.04 10.64 9.05
C LYS A 199 11.66 9.23 9.08
N GLY A 200 11.55 8.46 8.01
CA GLY A 200 12.02 7.07 7.96
C GLY A 200 13.29 6.90 7.13
N SER A 201 13.75 5.65 7.04
CA SER A 201 14.95 5.30 6.27
C SER A 201 14.83 3.98 5.52
N ILE A 202 15.58 3.86 4.44
CA ILE A 202 15.68 2.70 3.56
C ILE A 202 17.17 2.38 3.41
N SER A 203 17.51 1.11 3.55
CA SER A 203 18.86 0.60 3.33
C SER A 203 18.82 -0.66 2.49
N ALA A 204 19.77 -0.83 1.56
CA ALA A 204 19.84 -2.03 0.73
C ALA A 204 21.27 -2.30 0.23
N SER A 205 21.52 -3.55 -0.14
CA SER A 205 22.74 -3.97 -0.85
C SER A 205 22.52 -5.29 -1.58
N GLY A 206 23.40 -5.59 -2.53
CA GLY A 206 23.42 -6.86 -3.26
C GLY A 206 23.55 -6.68 -4.76
N ARG A 207 23.40 -7.80 -5.48
CA ARG A 207 23.59 -7.86 -6.94
C ARG A 207 22.33 -7.46 -7.68
N VAL A 208 22.46 -6.60 -8.69
CA VAL A 208 21.37 -6.17 -9.57
C VAL A 208 21.44 -6.87 -10.93
N ALA A 209 22.65 -7.07 -11.46
CA ALA A 209 22.88 -7.74 -12.74
C ALA A 209 24.06 -8.72 -12.67
N PRO A 210 24.03 -9.84 -13.41
CA PRO A 210 23.03 -10.23 -14.42
C PRO A 210 21.73 -10.82 -13.85
N SER A 211 21.73 -11.20 -12.57
CA SER A 211 20.54 -11.62 -11.83
C SER A 211 20.38 -10.79 -10.57
N LEU A 212 19.14 -10.60 -10.15
CA LEU A 212 18.79 -9.91 -8.93
C LEU A 212 19.11 -10.82 -7.73
N ALA A 213 19.81 -10.27 -6.75
CA ALA A 213 20.03 -10.82 -5.43
C ALA A 213 20.29 -9.66 -4.46
N VAL A 214 19.23 -8.96 -4.07
CA VAL A 214 19.28 -7.76 -3.20
C VAL A 214 18.56 -8.06 -1.90
N SER A 215 19.04 -7.46 -0.82
CA SER A 215 18.32 -7.43 0.46
C SER A 215 18.39 -6.03 1.06
N GLY A 216 17.41 -5.70 1.90
CA GLY A 216 17.33 -4.40 2.50
C GLY A 216 16.33 -4.31 3.63
N ASN A 217 16.29 -3.14 4.24
CA ASN A 217 15.40 -2.82 5.34
C ASN A 217 14.82 -1.43 5.15
N ILE A 218 13.55 -1.31 5.49
CA ILE A 218 12.78 -0.09 5.63
C ILE A 218 12.54 0.09 7.13
N ARG A 219 12.79 1.29 7.65
CA ARG A 219 12.60 1.61 9.08
C ARG A 219 11.75 2.86 9.23
N GLU A 220 10.68 2.71 9.99
CA GLU A 220 9.81 3.80 10.45
C GLU A 220 9.36 4.79 9.36
N LEU A 221 9.05 4.31 8.15
CA LEU A 221 8.43 5.17 7.14
C LEU A 221 7.05 5.61 7.62
N ASP A 222 6.82 6.91 7.65
CA ASP A 222 5.53 7.51 7.99
C ASP A 222 4.56 7.24 6.83
N LEU A 223 3.47 6.51 7.11
CA LEU A 223 2.54 6.07 6.09
C LEU A 223 1.81 7.25 5.42
N LYS A 224 1.61 8.34 6.15
CA LYS A 224 1.00 9.56 5.60
C LYS A 224 1.94 10.28 4.64
N GLU A 225 3.24 10.30 4.96
CA GLU A 225 4.27 10.82 4.05
C GLU A 225 4.44 9.92 2.81
N LEU A 226 4.36 8.59 2.98
CA LEU A 226 4.46 7.64 1.87
C LEU A 226 3.31 7.80 0.87
N ILE A 227 2.07 8.00 1.33
CA ILE A 227 0.91 8.20 0.45
C ILE A 227 1.01 9.52 -0.33
N ALA A 228 1.75 10.52 0.15
CA ALA A 228 1.96 11.78 -0.58
C ALA A 228 2.72 11.63 -1.91
N PHE A 229 3.38 10.49 -2.13
CA PHE A 229 4.00 10.15 -3.42
C PHE A 229 2.97 9.68 -4.47
N TRP A 230 1.72 9.39 -4.07
CA TRP A 230 0.63 9.00 -4.97
C TRP A 230 -0.54 9.99 -4.86
N PRO A 231 -0.52 11.11 -5.60
CA PRO A 231 -1.52 12.18 -5.46
C PRO A 231 -2.96 11.77 -5.77
N VAL A 232 -3.17 10.59 -6.39
CA VAL A 232 -4.51 10.02 -6.66
C VAL A 232 -5.13 9.34 -5.44
N VAL A 233 -4.34 9.08 -4.39
CA VAL A 233 -4.80 8.46 -3.15
C VAL A 233 -4.97 9.54 -2.09
N PRO A 234 -6.17 9.75 -1.53
CA PRO A 234 -6.35 10.66 -0.41
C PRO A 234 -5.46 10.24 0.77
N ALA A 235 -4.68 11.17 1.31
CA ALA A 235 -3.86 10.91 2.50
C ALA A 235 -4.72 10.69 3.76
N ASP A 236 -5.98 11.13 3.73
CA ASP A 236 -6.93 10.93 4.82
C ASP A 236 -7.25 9.45 5.00
N GLY A 237 -7.17 8.99 6.26
CA GLY A 237 -7.37 7.59 6.62
C GLY A 237 -6.09 6.76 6.71
N PHE A 238 -4.92 7.36 6.46
CA PHE A 238 -3.62 6.73 6.68
C PHE A 238 -2.89 7.39 7.85
N ASP A 239 -2.52 6.57 8.83
CA ASP A 239 -1.75 6.97 10.01
C ASP A 239 -0.80 5.85 10.39
N GLY A 240 0.33 6.20 11.03
CA GLY A 240 1.27 5.22 11.57
C GLY A 240 2.58 5.11 10.81
N LYS A 241 3.38 4.14 11.23
CA LYS A 241 4.73 3.87 10.74
C LYS A 241 4.83 2.45 10.21
N VAL A 242 5.62 2.28 9.15
CA VAL A 242 5.92 0.99 8.53
C VAL A 242 7.43 0.72 8.60
N SER A 243 7.78 -0.46 9.09
CA SER A 243 9.10 -1.06 8.93
C SER A 243 8.97 -2.39 8.18
N ALA A 244 9.99 -2.77 7.42
CA ALA A 244 9.95 -3.99 6.62
C ALA A 244 11.37 -4.46 6.28
N GLY A 245 11.67 -5.74 6.49
CA GLY A 245 12.77 -6.43 5.82
C GLY A 245 12.34 -6.87 4.42
N PHE A 246 13.22 -6.80 3.43
CA PHE A 246 12.95 -7.32 2.09
C PHE A 246 14.16 -7.99 1.45
N LYS A 247 13.87 -8.90 0.52
CA LYS A 247 14.80 -9.61 -0.33
C LYS A 247 14.21 -9.74 -1.73
N GLY A 248 15.04 -9.61 -2.75
CA GLY A 248 14.67 -9.84 -4.14
C GLY A 248 15.67 -10.76 -4.82
N GLU A 249 15.18 -11.80 -5.48
CA GLU A 249 15.99 -12.80 -6.18
C GLU A 249 15.44 -13.12 -7.57
N GLY A 250 16.31 -13.55 -8.49
CA GLY A 250 15.90 -14.09 -9.80
C GLY A 250 16.19 -13.17 -10.98
N GLU A 251 15.40 -13.26 -12.05
CA GLU A 251 15.54 -12.40 -13.22
C GLU A 251 14.96 -11.02 -12.94
N TRP A 252 15.62 -9.95 -13.42
CA TRP A 252 15.22 -8.57 -13.13
C TRP A 252 13.81 -8.22 -13.62
N ASN A 253 13.35 -8.83 -14.72
CA ASN A 253 12.01 -8.64 -15.29
C ASN A 253 10.93 -9.50 -14.63
N THR A 254 11.30 -10.55 -13.90
CA THR A 254 10.38 -11.44 -13.17
C THR A 254 10.99 -11.86 -11.83
N PRO A 255 11.26 -10.92 -10.92
CA PRO A 255 11.88 -11.25 -9.65
C PRO A 255 10.90 -11.94 -8.72
N VAL A 256 11.42 -12.73 -7.79
CA VAL A 256 10.72 -13.14 -6.58
C VAL A 256 11.14 -12.20 -5.47
N LEU A 257 10.17 -11.47 -4.94
CA LEU A 257 10.37 -10.57 -3.80
C LEU A 257 9.77 -11.23 -2.55
N ALA A 258 10.43 -11.09 -1.42
CA ALA A 258 9.93 -11.59 -0.15
C ALA A 258 10.38 -10.70 0.99
N GLY A 259 9.68 -10.76 2.12
CA GLY A 259 10.02 -9.94 3.26
C GLY A 259 9.10 -10.13 4.44
N ASP A 260 9.32 -9.25 5.41
CA ASP A 260 8.45 -9.04 6.56
C ASP A 260 7.91 -7.60 6.51
N ILE A 261 6.82 -7.38 7.23
CA ILE A 261 6.26 -6.06 7.44
C ILE A 261 5.83 -5.93 8.90
N ASP A 262 6.13 -4.79 9.49
CA ASP A 262 5.71 -4.36 10.81
C ASP A 262 5.11 -2.96 10.70
N TYR A 263 3.80 -2.87 10.91
CA TYR A 263 3.05 -1.64 10.96
C TYR A 263 2.61 -1.37 12.40
N SER A 264 2.70 -0.12 12.82
CA SER A 264 2.08 0.38 14.05
C SER A 264 1.45 1.76 13.80
N GLY A 265 0.21 1.95 14.24
CA GLY A 265 -0.51 3.19 13.98
C GLY A 265 -1.92 3.20 14.55
N LYS A 266 -2.77 4.06 13.97
CA LYS A 266 -4.18 4.16 14.37
C LYS A 266 -5.14 3.75 13.26
N SER A 267 -4.75 3.93 12.00
CA SER A 267 -5.66 3.68 10.89
C SER A 267 -4.97 3.38 9.56
N ILE A 268 -5.57 2.45 8.82
CA ILE A 268 -5.27 2.18 7.41
C ILE A 268 -6.60 2.26 6.66
N LEU A 269 -6.66 3.06 5.59
CA LEU A 269 -7.88 3.28 4.79
C LEU A 269 -9.10 3.69 5.63
N GLY A 270 -8.87 4.43 6.72
CA GLY A 270 -9.91 4.87 7.66
C GLY A 270 -10.41 3.79 8.62
N TYR A 271 -9.95 2.54 8.50
CA TYR A 271 -10.24 1.49 9.46
C TYR A 271 -9.27 1.56 10.65
N PRO A 272 -9.76 1.41 11.89
CA PRO A 272 -8.90 1.29 13.07
C PRO A 272 -7.96 0.08 12.97
N VAL A 273 -6.66 0.35 12.84
CA VAL A 273 -5.60 -0.67 12.80
C VAL A 273 -4.51 -0.22 13.75
N GLU A 274 -4.25 -1.02 14.79
CA GLU A 274 -3.25 -0.71 15.82
C GLU A 274 -1.88 -1.25 15.45
N SER A 275 -1.85 -2.50 14.98
CA SER A 275 -0.62 -3.18 14.55
C SER A 275 -0.89 -4.22 13.48
N VAL A 276 0.10 -4.44 12.60
CA VAL A 276 0.13 -5.57 11.66
C VAL A 276 1.56 -6.07 11.57
N LYS A 277 1.76 -7.35 11.83
CA LYS A 277 2.97 -8.08 11.52
C LYS A 277 2.64 -9.18 10.55
N ALA A 278 3.43 -9.33 9.49
CA ALA A 278 3.25 -10.40 8.53
C ALA A 278 4.53 -10.68 7.76
N LYS A 279 4.58 -11.85 7.11
CA LYS A 279 5.54 -12.16 6.05
C LYS A 279 4.83 -12.10 4.72
N TRP A 280 5.56 -11.70 3.68
CA TRP A 280 5.02 -11.62 2.33
C TRP A 280 6.00 -12.18 1.29
N THR A 281 5.44 -12.71 0.21
CA THR A 281 6.16 -13.15 -0.99
C THR A 281 5.36 -12.71 -2.21
N LEU A 282 6.04 -12.09 -3.17
CA LEU A 282 5.49 -11.66 -4.45
C LEU A 282 6.26 -12.33 -5.59
N SER A 283 5.55 -13.10 -6.41
CA SER A 283 5.99 -13.63 -7.70
C SER A 283 5.20 -12.98 -8.84
N ALA A 284 5.50 -13.35 -10.09
CA ALA A 284 4.83 -12.82 -11.28
C ALA A 284 3.30 -13.01 -11.27
N ASP A 285 2.81 -14.06 -10.61
CA ASP A 285 1.42 -14.53 -10.64
C ASP A 285 0.75 -14.56 -9.26
N LYS A 286 1.49 -14.29 -8.18
CA LYS A 286 0.96 -14.43 -6.83
C LYS A 286 1.60 -13.49 -5.81
N LEU A 287 0.76 -12.84 -5.02
CA LEU A 287 1.12 -12.28 -3.71
C LEU A 287 0.64 -13.25 -2.63
N ALA A 288 1.51 -13.67 -1.74
CA ALA A 288 1.15 -14.44 -0.55
C ALA A 288 1.57 -13.65 0.69
N VAL A 289 0.67 -13.53 1.66
CA VAL A 289 0.89 -12.93 2.96
C VAL A 289 0.56 -14.00 4.00
N THR A 290 1.55 -14.35 4.82
CA THR A 290 1.46 -15.42 5.82
C THR A 290 1.89 -14.89 7.18
N ASP A 291 1.62 -15.66 8.22
CA ASP A 291 1.94 -15.30 9.60
C ASP A 291 1.39 -13.90 9.96
N ILE A 292 0.19 -13.58 9.48
CA ILE A 292 -0.48 -12.34 9.86
C ILE A 292 -0.73 -12.42 11.36
N ASP A 293 -0.29 -11.41 12.09
CA ASP A 293 -0.60 -11.11 13.48
C ASP A 293 -0.95 -9.62 13.54
N ALA A 294 -2.25 -9.34 13.65
CA ALA A 294 -2.79 -8.01 13.50
C ALA A 294 -3.77 -7.67 14.61
N ARG A 295 -3.87 -6.39 14.92
CA ARG A 295 -4.87 -5.86 15.83
C ARG A 295 -5.71 -4.82 15.10
N ILE A 296 -6.85 -5.29 14.57
CA ILE A 296 -7.76 -4.52 13.72
C ILE A 296 -9.08 -4.40 14.45
N LEU A 297 -9.65 -3.19 14.54
CA LEU A 297 -10.90 -2.93 15.25
C LEU A 297 -10.86 -3.43 16.72
N ALA A 298 -9.71 -3.28 17.40
CA ALA A 298 -9.40 -3.82 18.73
C ALA A 298 -9.46 -5.36 18.85
N MET A 299 -9.62 -6.07 17.74
CA MET A 299 -9.65 -7.54 17.68
C MET A 299 -8.27 -8.08 17.29
N PRO A 300 -7.72 -9.04 18.05
CA PRO A 300 -6.55 -9.78 17.61
C PRO A 300 -6.96 -10.73 16.47
N LEU A 301 -6.31 -10.59 15.31
CA LEU A 301 -6.52 -11.40 14.12
C LEU A 301 -5.21 -12.06 13.75
N GLU A 302 -5.27 -13.33 13.39
CA GLU A 302 -4.14 -14.09 12.83
C GLU A 302 -4.54 -14.77 11.52
N GLY A 303 -3.56 -15.15 10.68
CA GLY A 303 -3.82 -16.00 9.52
C GLY A 303 -3.02 -15.64 8.27
N GLY A 304 -3.69 -15.63 7.12
CA GLY A 304 -3.06 -15.40 5.82
C GLY A 304 -4.01 -14.90 4.74
N LEU A 305 -3.39 -14.33 3.71
CA LEU A 305 -4.03 -13.79 2.52
C LEU A 305 -3.21 -14.22 1.31
N SER A 306 -3.84 -14.55 0.20
CA SER A 306 -3.16 -14.61 -1.08
C SER A 306 -3.98 -13.95 -2.17
N VAL A 307 -3.27 -13.36 -3.14
CA VAL A 307 -3.85 -12.73 -4.32
C VAL A 307 -3.17 -13.36 -5.52
N ALA A 308 -3.96 -14.04 -6.36
CA ALA A 308 -3.50 -14.59 -7.63
C ALA A 308 -3.78 -13.61 -8.76
N PHE A 309 -2.75 -13.34 -9.56
CA PHE A 309 -2.81 -12.48 -10.74
C PHE A 309 -2.84 -13.35 -11.99
N ALA A 310 -3.82 -13.10 -12.85
CA ALA A 310 -3.90 -13.75 -14.15
C ALA A 310 -4.12 -12.70 -15.22
N LYS A 311 -3.46 -12.89 -16.38
CA LYS A 311 -3.59 -11.98 -17.51
C LYS A 311 -5.06 -11.82 -17.91
N ASP A 312 -5.48 -10.58 -18.12
CA ASP A 312 -6.83 -10.19 -18.56
C ASP A 312 -7.97 -10.64 -17.61
N LYS A 313 -7.65 -10.96 -16.34
CA LYS A 313 -8.62 -11.32 -15.30
C LYS A 313 -8.45 -10.45 -14.07
N ALA A 314 -9.56 -10.21 -13.37
CA ALA A 314 -9.52 -9.57 -12.07
C ALA A 314 -8.72 -10.44 -11.07
N PRO A 315 -7.95 -9.82 -10.16
CA PRO A 315 -7.21 -10.56 -9.13
C PRO A 315 -8.13 -11.43 -8.29
N ALA A 316 -7.75 -12.70 -8.08
CA ALA A 316 -8.48 -13.62 -7.23
C ALA A 316 -7.87 -13.61 -5.83
N ILE A 317 -8.69 -13.36 -4.83
CA ILE A 317 -8.33 -13.27 -3.42
C ILE A 317 -8.68 -14.58 -2.73
N ASP A 318 -7.80 -15.05 -1.85
CA ASP A 318 -8.06 -16.11 -0.88
C ASP A 318 -7.63 -15.60 0.50
N LEU A 319 -8.54 -15.65 1.47
CA LEU A 319 -8.38 -15.09 2.80
C LEU A 319 -8.75 -16.15 3.83
N ALA A 320 -7.84 -16.40 4.78
CA ALA A 320 -8.09 -17.25 5.93
C ALA A 320 -7.61 -16.51 7.18
N LEU A 321 -8.55 -16.03 7.99
CA LEU A 321 -8.26 -15.33 9.24
C LEU A 321 -8.93 -16.05 10.42
N SER A 322 -8.32 -15.97 11.58
CA SER A 322 -8.92 -16.37 12.84
C SER A 322 -8.59 -15.36 13.93
N GLY A 323 -9.23 -15.52 15.07
CA GLY A 323 -8.80 -14.86 16.28
C GLY A 323 -9.69 -15.24 17.46
N THR A 324 -9.31 -14.71 18.61
CA THR A 324 -9.84 -15.18 19.90
C THR A 324 -10.03 -14.02 20.86
N GLY A 325 -10.89 -14.23 21.85
CA GLY A 325 -11.10 -13.30 22.96
C GLY A 325 -11.59 -11.91 22.55
N ILE A 326 -12.50 -11.83 21.57
CA ILE A 326 -13.10 -10.55 21.17
C ILE A 326 -14.13 -10.12 22.21
N LYS A 327 -13.84 -9.02 22.90
CA LYS A 327 -14.74 -8.46 23.91
C LYS A 327 -15.86 -7.66 23.24
N MET A 328 -17.11 -8.00 23.54
CA MET A 328 -18.28 -7.28 23.02
C MET A 328 -18.29 -5.80 23.42
N ALA A 329 -17.69 -5.47 24.56
CA ALA A 329 -17.53 -4.08 25.02
C ALA A 329 -16.63 -3.25 24.09
N GLU A 330 -15.59 -3.84 23.49
CA GLU A 330 -14.73 -3.14 22.52
C GLU A 330 -15.46 -2.96 21.18
N LEU A 331 -16.15 -4.01 20.72
CA LEU A 331 -16.93 -3.94 19.49
C LEU A 331 -18.07 -2.90 19.59
N LYS A 332 -18.70 -2.76 20.76
CA LYS A 332 -19.71 -1.73 21.02
C LYS A 332 -19.18 -0.30 20.89
N LYS A 333 -17.90 -0.04 21.18
CA LYS A 333 -17.30 1.29 20.97
C LYS A 333 -17.26 1.65 19.48
N LEU A 334 -17.11 0.65 18.62
CA LEU A 334 -17.06 0.81 17.17
C LEU A 334 -18.45 0.81 16.52
N TYR A 335 -19.38 0.05 17.08
CA TYR A 335 -20.76 -0.05 16.59
C TYR A 335 -21.78 0.26 17.71
N PRO A 336 -22.00 1.55 18.05
CA PRO A 336 -22.88 1.94 19.15
C PRO A 336 -24.34 1.45 19.01
N ALA A 337 -24.78 1.20 17.77
CA ALA A 337 -26.12 0.69 17.45
C ALA A 337 -26.36 -0.77 17.86
N MET A 338 -25.34 -1.51 18.32
CA MET A 338 -25.49 -2.91 18.76
C MET A 338 -26.34 -3.09 20.02
N GLY A 339 -26.73 -2.01 20.70
CA GLY A 339 -27.54 -2.07 21.92
C GLY A 339 -26.75 -2.53 23.14
N GLU A 340 -27.44 -3.13 24.11
CA GLU A 340 -26.82 -3.69 25.30
C GLU A 340 -26.33 -5.11 25.03
N VAL A 341 -25.06 -5.23 24.67
CA VAL A 341 -24.36 -6.51 24.48
C VAL A 341 -23.17 -6.63 25.43
N SER A 342 -22.92 -7.84 25.92
CA SER A 342 -21.80 -8.15 26.81
C SER A 342 -21.27 -9.56 26.55
N GLY A 343 -20.15 -9.91 27.20
CA GLY A 343 -19.47 -11.18 27.03
C GLY A 343 -18.29 -11.13 26.05
N GLU A 344 -17.82 -12.30 25.68
CA GLU A 344 -16.60 -12.50 24.88
C GLU A 344 -16.83 -13.58 23.82
N ILE A 345 -16.44 -13.28 22.59
CA ILE A 345 -16.35 -14.28 21.52
C ILE A 345 -15.02 -15.01 21.74
N GLU A 346 -15.09 -16.29 22.10
CA GLU A 346 -13.94 -17.13 22.39
C GLU A 346 -13.10 -17.36 21.13
N LYS A 347 -13.76 -17.70 20.02
CA LYS A 347 -13.10 -17.96 18.75
C LYS A 347 -13.95 -17.46 17.60
N PHE A 348 -13.31 -16.90 16.58
CA PHE A 348 -13.91 -16.67 15.28
C PHE A 348 -12.95 -17.07 14.16
N THR A 349 -13.50 -17.45 13.01
CA THR A 349 -12.74 -17.75 11.79
C THR A 349 -13.45 -17.18 10.58
N ILE A 350 -12.70 -16.63 9.63
CA ILE A 350 -13.17 -16.09 8.37
C ILE A 350 -12.41 -16.80 7.26
N ASN A 351 -13.14 -17.45 6.36
CA ASN A 351 -12.58 -17.98 5.12
C ASN A 351 -13.33 -17.34 3.97
N ALA A 352 -12.63 -16.66 3.07
CA ALA A 352 -13.25 -16.00 1.92
C ALA A 352 -12.39 -16.15 0.67
N SER A 353 -13.03 -16.30 -0.49
CA SER A 353 -12.36 -16.36 -1.77
C SER A 353 -13.20 -15.76 -2.89
N GLY A 354 -12.55 -15.36 -3.98
CA GLY A 354 -13.20 -14.76 -5.16
C GLY A 354 -12.53 -13.46 -5.59
N THR A 355 -13.16 -12.73 -6.50
CA THR A 355 -12.71 -11.39 -6.90
C THR A 355 -13.23 -10.34 -5.90
N ALA A 356 -12.66 -9.13 -5.91
CA ALA A 356 -13.05 -8.08 -4.97
C ALA A 356 -14.55 -7.72 -5.01
N ASP A 357 -15.21 -7.87 -6.17
CA ASP A 357 -16.64 -7.61 -6.39
C ASP A 357 -17.54 -8.84 -6.18
N ALA A 358 -16.96 -10.04 -6.11
CA ALA A 358 -17.69 -11.30 -6.00
C ALA A 358 -17.16 -12.19 -4.85
N LEU A 359 -16.62 -11.58 -3.80
CA LEU A 359 -16.06 -12.29 -2.65
C LEU A 359 -17.16 -13.11 -1.94
N GLN A 360 -16.87 -14.38 -1.70
CA GLN A 360 -17.76 -15.32 -1.02
C GLN A 360 -16.99 -16.09 0.05
N GLY A 361 -17.67 -16.52 1.10
CA GLY A 361 -16.97 -17.12 2.23
C GLY A 361 -17.86 -17.63 3.34
N ALA A 362 -17.23 -18.06 4.42
CA ALA A 362 -17.88 -18.43 5.65
C ALA A 362 -17.19 -17.77 6.85
N VAL A 363 -18.00 -17.23 7.74
CA VAL A 363 -17.60 -16.78 9.07
C VAL A 363 -18.16 -17.78 10.08
N HIS A 364 -17.32 -18.22 11.00
CA HIS A 364 -17.75 -19.01 12.15
C HIS A 364 -17.36 -18.28 13.42
N PHE A 365 -18.21 -18.33 14.43
CA PHE A 365 -17.82 -17.90 15.77
C PHE A 365 -18.40 -18.81 16.84
N SER A 366 -17.72 -18.86 17.99
CA SER A 366 -18.19 -19.49 19.21
C SER A 366 -18.01 -18.54 20.39
N ALA A 367 -18.97 -18.58 21.31
CA ALA A 367 -18.94 -17.80 22.54
C ALA A 367 -19.56 -18.61 23.68
N PRO A 368 -18.84 -18.83 24.80
CA PRO A 368 -19.35 -19.61 25.93
C PRO A 368 -20.50 -18.90 26.65
N SER A 369 -20.46 -17.57 26.72
CA SER A 369 -21.51 -16.75 27.31
C SER A 369 -21.52 -15.36 26.69
N LEU A 370 -22.69 -14.95 26.20
CA LEU A 370 -22.96 -13.59 25.76
C LEU A 370 -24.17 -13.05 26.51
N GLY A 371 -24.18 -11.74 26.73
CA GLY A 371 -25.35 -11.01 27.20
C GLY A 371 -25.92 -10.16 26.09
N ALA A 372 -27.25 -10.13 25.97
CA ALA A 372 -27.96 -9.23 25.06
C ALA A 372 -29.30 -8.80 25.67
N PHE A 373 -29.57 -7.50 25.74
CA PHE A 373 -30.86 -6.95 26.20
C PHE A 373 -31.34 -7.49 27.56
N GLY A 374 -30.40 -7.67 28.51
CA GLY A 374 -30.68 -8.23 29.84
C GLY A 374 -30.82 -9.76 29.88
N PHE A 375 -30.68 -10.45 28.75
CA PHE A 375 -30.68 -11.91 28.65
C PHE A 375 -29.27 -12.47 28.60
N THR A 376 -29.11 -13.68 29.12
CA THR A 376 -27.90 -14.47 28.96
C THR A 376 -28.11 -15.60 27.98
N VAL A 377 -27.18 -15.74 27.04
CA VAL A 377 -27.10 -16.86 26.11
C VAL A 377 -25.78 -17.59 26.30
N ALA A 378 -25.83 -18.90 26.50
CA ALA A 378 -24.67 -19.75 26.70
C ALA A 378 -24.40 -20.65 25.48
N ASP A 379 -23.19 -21.19 25.37
CA ASP A 379 -22.79 -22.17 24.36
C ASP A 379 -23.19 -21.78 22.93
N SER A 380 -22.97 -20.50 22.60
CA SER A 380 -23.36 -19.93 21.32
C SER A 380 -22.36 -20.32 20.24
N ALA A 381 -22.86 -20.80 19.11
CA ALA A 381 -22.06 -21.03 17.92
C ALA A 381 -22.86 -20.64 16.69
N ALA A 382 -22.25 -19.88 15.77
CA ALA A 382 -22.88 -19.56 14.51
C ALA A 382 -21.94 -19.74 13.33
N GLN A 383 -22.54 -20.04 12.19
CA GLN A 383 -21.94 -20.02 10.87
C GLN A 383 -22.74 -19.06 10.00
N VAL A 384 -22.04 -18.12 9.37
CA VAL A 384 -22.59 -17.21 8.37
C VAL A 384 -21.88 -17.45 7.05
N LYS A 385 -22.58 -17.98 6.05
CA LYS A 385 -22.05 -18.11 4.69
C LYS A 385 -22.43 -16.87 3.89
N VAL A 386 -21.44 -16.14 3.39
CA VAL A 386 -21.63 -14.90 2.65
C VAL A 386 -21.38 -15.15 1.17
N ALA A 387 -22.28 -14.66 0.34
CA ALA A 387 -22.14 -14.54 -1.11
C ALA A 387 -22.58 -13.12 -1.51
N PRO A 388 -22.24 -12.60 -2.70
CA PRO A 388 -22.33 -11.15 -3.01
C PRO A 388 -23.67 -10.43 -2.73
N LYS A 389 -24.80 -11.16 -2.71
CA LYS A 389 -26.13 -10.59 -2.43
C LYS A 389 -26.89 -11.28 -1.30
N THR A 390 -26.36 -12.38 -0.76
CA THR A 390 -27.06 -13.21 0.21
C THR A 390 -26.13 -13.71 1.28
N ALA A 391 -26.58 -13.68 2.53
CA ALA A 391 -25.93 -14.32 3.66
C ALA A 391 -26.83 -15.40 4.24
N THR A 392 -26.33 -16.61 4.42
CA THR A 392 -27.05 -17.72 5.08
C THR A 392 -26.53 -17.87 6.49
N ILE A 393 -27.43 -17.80 7.46
CA ILE A 393 -27.12 -17.87 8.88
C ILE A 393 -27.57 -19.23 9.41
N ASN A 394 -26.72 -19.86 10.23
CA ASN A 394 -27.07 -21.00 11.07
C ASN A 394 -26.43 -20.79 12.44
N ALA A 395 -27.23 -20.68 13.49
CA ALA A 395 -26.77 -20.42 14.84
C ALA A 395 -27.47 -21.34 15.84
N LYS A 396 -26.72 -21.84 16.81
CA LYS A 396 -27.22 -22.59 17.96
C LYS A 396 -26.77 -21.89 19.25
N THR A 397 -27.59 -21.95 20.28
CA THR A 397 -27.30 -21.35 21.58
C THR A 397 -28.16 -21.99 22.67
N VAL A 398 -27.85 -21.69 23.92
CA VAL A 398 -28.68 -21.99 25.10
C VAL A 398 -29.20 -20.67 25.65
N PHE A 399 -30.44 -20.32 25.30
CA PHE A 399 -31.11 -19.10 25.73
C PHE A 399 -31.75 -19.32 27.10
N GLU A 400 -31.25 -18.65 28.14
CA GLU A 400 -31.81 -18.74 29.51
C GLU A 400 -32.05 -20.20 29.97
N GLY A 401 -31.11 -21.09 29.65
CA GLY A 401 -31.15 -22.53 29.97
C GLY A 401 -31.90 -23.42 28.98
N ALA A 402 -32.47 -22.86 27.91
CA ALA A 402 -33.21 -23.60 26.89
C ALA A 402 -32.46 -23.65 25.56
N PRO A 403 -32.32 -24.82 24.91
CA PRO A 403 -31.75 -24.92 23.58
C PRO A 403 -32.54 -24.08 22.56
N ALA A 404 -31.83 -23.22 21.85
CA ALA A 404 -32.37 -22.39 20.80
C ALA A 404 -31.53 -22.50 19.53
N PHE A 405 -32.20 -22.41 18.39
CA PHE A 405 -31.57 -22.46 17.07
C PHE A 405 -32.18 -21.41 16.16
N VAL A 406 -31.35 -20.80 15.33
CA VAL A 406 -31.73 -19.77 14.35
C VAL A 406 -31.11 -20.13 13.03
N GLN A 407 -31.89 -20.14 11.96
CA GLN A 407 -31.39 -20.34 10.61
C GLN A 407 -32.14 -19.49 9.61
N GLY A 408 -31.55 -19.27 8.44
CA GLY A 408 -32.23 -18.66 7.31
C GLY A 408 -31.30 -17.80 6.47
N THR A 409 -31.88 -16.86 5.74
CA THR A 409 -31.15 -16.01 4.81
C THR A 409 -31.41 -14.52 5.03
N VAL A 410 -30.41 -13.72 4.71
CA VAL A 410 -30.50 -12.26 4.58
C VAL A 410 -30.09 -11.90 3.16
N SER A 411 -31.02 -11.37 2.39
CA SER A 411 -30.77 -10.89 1.02
C SER A 411 -30.57 -9.38 1.01
N ASP A 412 -29.88 -8.87 -0.02
CA ASP A 412 -29.64 -7.45 -0.24
C ASP A 412 -28.96 -6.77 0.98
N TYR A 413 -28.10 -7.51 1.70
CA TYR A 413 -27.54 -7.10 3.00
C TYR A 413 -26.64 -5.84 2.93
N MET A 414 -26.18 -5.45 1.73
CA MET A 414 -25.38 -4.25 1.49
C MET A 414 -26.21 -2.98 1.21
N SER A 415 -27.53 -3.10 0.98
CA SER A 415 -28.36 -1.97 0.56
C SER A 415 -29.66 -1.89 1.36
N ALA A 416 -30.55 -2.86 1.20
CA ALA A 416 -31.85 -2.92 1.86
C ALA A 416 -32.10 -4.34 2.39
N PRO A 417 -31.53 -4.70 3.55
CA PRO A 417 -31.53 -6.07 4.05
C PRO A 417 -32.95 -6.62 4.21
N LYS A 418 -33.20 -7.79 3.60
CA LYS A 418 -34.45 -8.55 3.74
C LYS A 418 -34.19 -9.87 4.46
N LEU A 419 -34.93 -10.08 5.52
CA LEU A 419 -34.86 -11.25 6.38
C LEU A 419 -35.80 -12.34 5.87
N ASP A 420 -35.32 -13.57 5.90
CA ASP A 420 -36.12 -14.80 5.89
C ASP A 420 -35.48 -15.78 6.87
N LEU A 421 -35.80 -15.59 8.15
CA LEU A 421 -35.20 -16.31 9.26
C LEU A 421 -36.26 -17.13 10.00
N THR A 422 -35.87 -18.29 10.48
CA THR A 422 -36.63 -19.11 11.42
C THR A 422 -35.84 -19.30 12.69
N ALA A 423 -36.50 -19.22 13.84
CA ALA A 423 -35.92 -19.50 15.13
C ALA A 423 -36.79 -20.51 15.87
N ASN A 424 -36.17 -21.40 16.62
CA ASN A 424 -36.89 -22.33 17.48
C ASN A 424 -36.24 -22.38 18.85
N ILE A 425 -37.08 -22.45 19.88
CA ILE A 425 -36.68 -22.62 21.28
C ILE A 425 -37.38 -23.87 21.79
N ARG A 426 -36.67 -24.72 22.53
CA ARG A 426 -37.20 -25.97 23.05
C ARG A 426 -37.08 -26.04 24.56
N SER A 427 -38.13 -26.53 25.20
CA SER A 427 -38.19 -26.73 26.65
C SER A 427 -37.84 -25.49 27.48
N PHE A 428 -38.30 -24.31 27.07
CA PHE A 428 -38.10 -23.07 27.80
C PHE A 428 -38.91 -23.05 29.10
N ASN A 429 -38.26 -22.68 30.21
CA ASN A 429 -38.91 -22.69 31.51
C ASN A 429 -39.93 -21.54 31.62
N LEU A 430 -41.20 -21.88 31.77
CA LEU A 430 -42.28 -20.89 31.80
C LEU A 430 -42.24 -20.01 33.06
N ALA A 431 -41.73 -20.52 34.18
CA ALA A 431 -41.51 -19.70 35.38
C ALA A 431 -40.46 -18.62 35.12
N ARG A 432 -39.44 -18.95 34.31
CA ARG A 432 -38.44 -17.98 33.84
C ARG A 432 -39.09 -16.96 32.90
N ALA A 433 -39.93 -17.40 31.95
CA ALA A 433 -40.71 -16.52 31.09
C ALA A 433 -41.58 -15.53 31.89
N ALA A 434 -42.30 -16.02 32.90
CA ALA A 434 -43.17 -15.22 33.75
C ALA A 434 -42.40 -14.18 34.58
N SER A 435 -41.14 -14.48 34.95
CA SER A 435 -40.27 -13.51 35.62
C SER A 435 -39.95 -12.28 34.75
N LEU A 436 -40.03 -12.42 33.43
CA LEU A 436 -39.75 -11.38 32.43
C LEU A 436 -40.96 -10.50 32.08
N ALA A 437 -42.18 -10.95 32.40
CA ALA A 437 -43.41 -10.24 32.08
C ALA A 437 -44.18 -9.92 33.38
N PRO A 438 -44.09 -8.67 33.90
CA PRO A 438 -44.71 -8.28 35.17
C PRO A 438 -46.20 -8.61 35.25
N ALA A 439 -46.92 -8.48 34.12
CA ALA A 439 -48.35 -8.75 34.01
C ALA A 439 -48.76 -10.21 34.25
N VAL A 440 -47.82 -11.16 34.21
CA VAL A 440 -48.14 -12.60 34.39
C VAL A 440 -47.48 -13.23 35.61
N LYS A 441 -46.77 -12.44 36.43
CA LYS A 441 -46.10 -12.92 37.65
C LYS A 441 -47.06 -13.51 38.68
N GLU A 442 -48.28 -12.99 38.75
CA GLU A 442 -49.33 -13.42 39.68
C GLU A 442 -49.89 -14.82 39.38
N PHE A 443 -49.72 -15.34 38.15
CA PHE A 443 -50.28 -16.63 37.75
C PHE A 443 -49.41 -17.83 38.14
N ALA A 444 -48.26 -17.62 38.81
CA ALA A 444 -47.35 -18.67 39.27
C ALA A 444 -47.10 -19.75 38.20
N LEU A 445 -46.83 -19.31 36.97
CA LEU A 445 -46.75 -20.20 35.81
C LEU A 445 -45.58 -21.18 35.96
N SER A 446 -45.82 -22.46 35.68
CA SER A 446 -44.80 -23.50 35.68
C SER A 446 -45.02 -24.49 34.54
N GLY A 447 -43.95 -25.17 34.13
CA GLY A 447 -43.91 -26.06 32.97
C GLY A 447 -42.82 -25.64 31.98
N ALA A 448 -42.75 -26.38 30.87
CA ALA A 448 -41.81 -26.13 29.78
C ALA A 448 -42.57 -25.82 28.50
N VAL A 449 -42.16 -24.79 27.78
CA VAL A 449 -42.78 -24.39 26.50
C VAL A 449 -41.79 -24.55 25.35
N ASP A 450 -42.31 -24.97 24.21
CA ASP A 450 -41.62 -24.96 22.94
C ASP A 450 -42.17 -23.80 22.10
N ALA A 451 -41.31 -23.17 21.31
CA ALA A 451 -41.71 -22.08 20.44
C ALA A 451 -40.99 -22.15 19.09
N ASP A 452 -41.72 -21.87 18.02
CA ASP A 452 -41.20 -21.64 16.67
C ASP A 452 -41.56 -20.23 16.23
N PHE A 453 -40.60 -19.55 15.59
CA PHE A 453 -40.72 -18.19 15.11
C PHE A 453 -40.23 -18.11 13.66
N ALA A 454 -40.84 -17.24 12.87
CA ALA A 454 -40.38 -16.83 11.55
C ALA A 454 -40.34 -15.30 11.48
N LEU A 455 -39.24 -14.76 10.97
CA LEU A 455 -39.01 -13.34 10.77
C LEU A 455 -38.82 -13.11 9.27
N LYS A 456 -39.73 -12.35 8.64
CA LYS A 456 -39.75 -12.11 7.20
C LYS A 456 -39.91 -10.64 6.84
N GLY A 457 -39.24 -10.20 5.78
CA GLY A 457 -39.40 -8.85 5.22
C GLY A 457 -38.23 -7.92 5.52
N ALA A 458 -38.43 -6.60 5.47
CA ALA A 458 -37.37 -5.62 5.66
C ALA A 458 -36.80 -5.68 7.09
N ALA A 459 -35.48 -5.61 7.25
CA ALA A 459 -34.84 -5.64 8.57
C ALA A 459 -35.25 -4.49 9.50
N THR A 460 -35.71 -3.36 8.94
CA THR A 460 -36.22 -2.21 9.70
C THR A 460 -37.64 -2.39 10.23
N ALA A 461 -38.43 -3.29 9.64
CA ALA A 461 -39.81 -3.56 10.02
C ALA A 461 -40.20 -5.01 9.65
N PRO A 462 -39.64 -6.01 10.35
CA PRO A 462 -39.90 -7.41 10.03
C PRO A 462 -41.32 -7.83 10.42
N ASN A 463 -41.92 -8.71 9.61
CA ASN A 463 -43.09 -9.47 10.02
C ASN A 463 -42.61 -10.64 10.89
N VAL A 464 -43.19 -10.77 12.08
CA VAL A 464 -42.87 -11.86 13.00
C VAL A 464 -44.10 -12.75 13.13
N SER A 465 -43.95 -14.05 12.94
CA SER A 465 -45.00 -15.02 13.20
C SER A 465 -44.46 -16.14 14.04
N GLY A 466 -45.28 -16.75 14.88
CA GLY A 466 -44.82 -17.88 15.68
C GLY A 466 -45.92 -18.76 16.23
N LYS A 467 -45.51 -19.92 16.72
CA LYS A 467 -46.34 -20.88 17.42
C LYS A 467 -45.66 -21.25 18.72
N ILE A 468 -46.41 -21.18 19.82
CA ILE A 468 -45.97 -21.58 21.15
C ILE A 468 -46.85 -22.75 21.58
N TRP A 469 -46.25 -23.77 22.17
CA TRP A 469 -47.00 -24.91 22.71
C TRP A 469 -46.30 -25.52 23.92
N SER A 470 -47.02 -26.35 24.66
CA SER A 470 -46.48 -27.16 25.74
C SER A 470 -47.21 -28.48 25.81
N LYS A 471 -46.58 -29.50 26.41
CA LYS A 471 -47.29 -30.73 26.79
C LYS A 471 -48.26 -30.47 27.94
N LYS A 472 -47.84 -29.65 28.91
CA LYS A 472 -48.56 -29.37 30.15
C LYS A 472 -48.02 -28.10 30.79
N VAL A 473 -48.93 -27.20 31.14
CA VAL A 473 -48.63 -25.98 31.90
C VAL A 473 -49.50 -25.95 33.15
N SER A 474 -48.95 -25.46 34.24
CA SER A 474 -49.73 -25.16 35.45
C SER A 474 -49.72 -23.66 35.69
N ALA A 475 -50.91 -23.12 35.94
CA ALA A 475 -51.14 -21.73 36.31
C ALA A 475 -51.92 -21.73 37.63
N MET A 476 -51.32 -21.19 38.70
CA MET A 476 -51.84 -21.28 40.06
C MET A 476 -52.13 -22.75 40.47
N LYS A 477 -53.40 -23.10 40.71
CA LYS A 477 -53.84 -24.47 41.04
C LYS A 477 -54.39 -25.23 39.82
N GLU A 478 -54.52 -24.57 38.68
CA GLU A 478 -55.09 -25.13 37.46
C GLU A 478 -54.00 -25.73 36.57
N THR A 479 -54.34 -26.82 35.90
CA THR A 479 -53.45 -27.50 34.96
C THR A 479 -54.10 -27.51 33.58
N ILE A 480 -53.34 -27.04 32.59
CA ILE A 480 -53.75 -26.99 31.20
C ILE A 480 -52.91 -28.02 30.44
N GLU A 481 -53.57 -29.02 29.89
CA GLU A 481 -52.95 -30.05 29.06
C GLU A 481 -52.89 -29.57 27.61
N SER A 482 -51.74 -29.76 26.97
CA SER A 482 -51.50 -29.45 25.55
C SER A 482 -51.87 -28.02 25.07
N PRO A 483 -51.59 -26.93 25.83
CA PRO A 483 -51.90 -25.59 25.36
C PRO A 483 -51.07 -25.24 24.11
N SER A 484 -51.70 -24.56 23.15
CA SER A 484 -51.02 -24.02 21.97
C SER A 484 -51.63 -22.69 21.55
N VAL A 485 -50.78 -21.77 21.12
CA VAL A 485 -51.16 -20.44 20.62
C VAL A 485 -50.32 -20.13 19.39
N SER A 486 -50.95 -19.63 18.34
CA SER A 486 -50.24 -19.05 17.19
C SER A 486 -50.43 -17.54 17.17
N PHE A 487 -49.40 -16.81 16.74
CA PHE A 487 -49.46 -15.36 16.66
C PHE A 487 -48.76 -14.82 15.40
N GLY A 488 -49.14 -13.61 15.03
CA GLY A 488 -48.54 -12.83 13.95
C GLY A 488 -48.45 -11.35 14.35
N LEU A 489 -47.32 -10.73 14.05
CA LEU A 489 -47.04 -9.32 14.23
C LEU A 489 -46.62 -8.73 12.88
N LYS A 490 -47.38 -7.73 12.42
CA LYS A 490 -47.10 -6.98 11.19
C LYS A 490 -47.24 -5.49 11.48
N GLY A 491 -46.12 -4.78 11.55
CA GLY A 491 -46.11 -3.40 12.06
C GLY A 491 -46.59 -3.36 13.52
N SER A 492 -47.65 -2.61 13.79
CA SER A 492 -48.30 -2.55 15.12
C SER A 492 -49.47 -3.54 15.28
N ALA A 493 -49.86 -4.27 14.24
CA ALA A 493 -50.99 -5.19 14.29
C ALA A 493 -50.56 -6.56 14.84
N VAL A 494 -51.25 -7.02 15.88
CA VAL A 494 -51.06 -8.35 16.50
C VAL A 494 -52.30 -9.21 16.22
N SER A 495 -52.09 -10.41 15.68
CA SER A 495 -53.12 -11.44 15.53
C SER A 495 -52.77 -12.65 16.40
N ILE A 496 -53.74 -13.20 17.13
CA ILE A 496 -53.58 -14.38 17.98
C ILE A 496 -54.69 -15.37 17.62
N SER A 497 -54.36 -16.66 17.46
CA SER A 497 -55.29 -17.74 17.09
C SER A 497 -54.99 -19.06 17.76
#